data_AF-A0AAV3RQ48-F1
#
_entry.id   AF-A0AAV3RQ48-F1
#
_cell.length_a   1.000
_cell.length_b   1.000
_cell.length_c   1.000
_cell.angle_alpha   90.00
_cell.angle_beta   90.00
_cell.angle_gamma   90.00
#
_symmetry.space_group_name_H-M   'P 1'
#
loop_
_entity.id
_entity.type
_entity.pdbx_description
1 polymer ?
#
loop_
_entity_poly.entity_id
_entity_poly.type
_entity_poly.pdbx_seq_one_letter_code
_entity_poly.pdbx_strand_id
1 'polypeptide(L)' 'MDASRGCHQIRMLHEDEEKTAFITEYGLYCLRVMPFGLKNAGATYQRMINTIFEPQIGRNMKIYVDDMLVKSKARNEHL' A
#
# COMPACT_ATOMS: atom_id res chain seq x y z
N MET A 1 -11.52 5.76 -2.89
CA MET A 1 -10.29 6.33 -2.28
C MET A 1 -9.15 5.96 -3.20
N ASP A 2 -8.34 6.95 -3.60
CA ASP A 2 -7.12 6.70 -4.36
C ASP A 2 -5.99 6.36 -3.39
N ALA A 3 -5.37 5.20 -3.60
CA ALA A 3 -4.24 4.73 -2.82
C ALA A 3 -2.91 4.73 -3.58
N SER A 4 -2.76 5.63 -4.55
CA SER A 4 -1.54 5.91 -5.30
C SER A 4 -0.28 6.21 -4.46
N ARG A 5 -0.39 6.38 -3.13
CA ARG A 5 0.75 6.49 -2.20
C ARG A 5 0.85 5.33 -1.19
N GLY A 6 0.03 4.30 -1.34
CA GLY A 6 -0.14 3.21 -0.38
C GLY A 6 1.14 2.43 -0.11
N CYS A 7 1.94 2.15 -1.16
CA CYS A 7 3.24 1.48 -1.01
C CYS A 7 4.21 2.27 -0.11
N HIS A 8 4.23 3.59 -0.21
CA HIS A 8 5.09 4.43 0.64
C HIS A 8 4.66 4.48 2.12
N GLN A 9 3.50 3.92 2.47
CA GLN A 9 3.08 3.75 3.86
C GLN A 9 3.53 2.41 4.47
N ILE A 10 4.04 1.48 3.63
CA ILE A 10 4.55 0.19 4.06
C ILE A 10 6.03 0.33 4.42
N ARG A 11 6.39 0.04 5.67
CA ARG A 11 7.79 -0.04 6.07
C ARG A 11 8.47 -1.22 5.40
N MET A 12 9.70 -0.98 4.94
CA MET A 12 10.58 -2.06 4.50
C MET A 12 10.97 -2.93 5.70
N LEU A 13 11.23 -4.21 5.43
CA LEU A 13 11.92 -5.05 6.40
C LEU A 13 13.36 -4.53 6.54
N HIS A 14 13.86 -4.43 7.76
CA HIS A 14 15.18 -3.84 8.02
C HIS A 14 16.30 -4.50 7.20
N GLU A 15 16.24 -5.83 7.04
CA GLU A 15 17.19 -6.63 6.25
C GLU A 15 17.09 -6.40 4.73
N ASP A 16 15.99 -5.82 4.25
CA ASP A 16 15.74 -5.53 2.83
C ASP A 16 15.95 -4.05 2.49
N GLU A 17 16.11 -3.16 3.48
CA GLU A 17 16.34 -1.72 3.23
C GLU A 17 17.61 -1.51 2.39
N GLU A 18 18.70 -2.19 2.72
CA GLU A 18 19.98 -2.08 1.99
C GLU A 18 19.89 -2.55 0.53
N LYS A 19 18.96 -3.46 0.21
CA LYS A 19 18.73 -3.93 -1.16
C LYS A 19 18.03 -2.88 -2.04
N THR A 20 17.49 -1.84 -1.42
CA THR A 20 16.88 -0.69 -2.10
C THR A 20 17.81 0.52 -2.15
N ALA A 21 19.11 0.31 -1.91
CA ALA A 21 20.08 1.37 -1.94
C ALA A 21 20.23 2.00 -3.34
N PHE A 22 20.36 3.31 -3.39
CA PHE A 22 20.64 4.07 -4.60
C PHE A 22 21.76 5.09 -4.34
N ILE A 23 22.55 5.36 -5.38
CA ILE A 23 23.67 6.30 -5.32
C ILE A 23 23.20 7.66 -5.83
N THR A 24 23.55 8.69 -5.07
CA THR A 24 23.42 10.09 -5.46
C THR A 24 24.81 10.74 -5.47
N GLU A 25 24.91 11.94 -6.03
CA GLU A 25 26.14 12.75 -5.95
C GLU A 25 26.57 13.05 -4.50
N TYR A 26 25.64 12.93 -3.54
CA TYR A 26 25.86 13.19 -2.12
C TYR A 26 26.07 11.93 -1.28
N GLY A 27 26.09 10.74 -1.90
CA GLY A 27 26.33 9.46 -1.21
C GLY A 27 25.28 8.39 -1.47
N LEU A 28 25.37 7.31 -0.69
CA LEU A 28 24.50 6.13 -0.75
C LEU A 28 23.32 6.29 0.20
N TYR A 29 22.10 6.09 -0.32
CA TYR A 29 20.86 6.18 0.46
C TYR A 29 20.04 4.90 0.30
N CYS A 30 19.39 4.45 1.36
CA CYS A 30 18.48 3.30 1.37
C CYS A 30 17.05 3.76 1.66
N LEU A 31 16.06 3.11 1.06
CA LEU A 31 14.66 3.45 1.30
C LEU A 31 14.09 2.65 2.48
N ARG A 32 13.54 3.37 3.45
CA ARG A 32 12.90 2.80 4.65
C ARG A 32 11.43 2.40 4.44
N VAL A 33 10.85 2.89 3.34
CA VAL A 33 9.49 2.58 2.92
C VAL A 33 9.52 1.99 1.53
N MET A 34 8.54 1.15 1.22
CA MET A 34 8.53 0.39 -0.02
C MET A 34 8.43 1.30 -1.25
N PRO A 35 9.47 1.36 -2.11
CA PRO A 35 9.42 2.14 -3.34
C PRO A 35 8.46 1.55 -4.38
N PHE A 36 7.99 2.43 -5.26
CA PHE A 36 7.41 2.00 -6.52
C PHE A 36 8.42 1.29 -7.42
N GLY A 37 7.94 0.34 -8.22
CA GLY A 37 8.78 -0.42 -9.15
C GLY A 37 9.37 -1.72 -8.59
N LEU A 38 9.22 -2.00 -7.29
CA LEU A 38 9.53 -3.34 -6.78
C LEU A 38 8.49 -4.35 -7.28
N LYS A 39 8.97 -5.50 -7.77
CA LYS A 39 8.14 -6.59 -8.31
C LYS A 39 7.00 -7.00 -7.35
N ASN A 40 7.25 -6.96 -6.06
CA ASN A 40 6.30 -7.40 -5.03
C ASN A 40 5.54 -6.25 -4.36
N ALA A 41 5.75 -4.99 -4.77
CA ALA A 41 5.14 -3.84 -4.10
C ALA A 41 3.61 -3.92 -4.07
N GLY A 42 3.00 -4.18 -5.23
CA GLY A 42 1.54 -4.30 -5.33
C GLY A 42 0.97 -5.46 -4.51
N ALA A 43 1.66 -6.61 -4.49
CA ALA A 43 1.23 -7.78 -3.72
C ALA A 43 1.29 -7.53 -2.20
N THR A 44 2.37 -6.89 -1.72
CA THR A 44 2.51 -6.52 -0.31
C THR A 44 1.47 -5.49 0.10
N TYR A 45 1.22 -4.49 -0.75
CA TYR A 45 0.19 -3.49 -0.51
C TYR A 45 -1.20 -4.13 -0.44
N GLN A 46 -1.55 -4.96 -1.41
CA GLN A 46 -2.83 -5.66 -1.41
C GLN A 46 -3.01 -6.57 -0.18
N ARG A 47 -1.93 -7.24 0.28
CA ARG A 47 -1.97 -8.05 1.51
C ARG A 47 -2.24 -7.18 2.73
N MET A 48 -1.58 -6.03 2.87
CA MET A 48 -1.82 -5.09 3.97
C MET A 48 -3.29 -4.65 4.01
N ILE A 49 -3.83 -4.20 2.88
CA ILE A 49 -5.22 -3.75 2.80
C ILE A 49 -6.20 -4.88 3.08
N ASN A 50 -5.94 -6.08 2.55
CA ASN A 50 -6.76 -7.26 2.83
C ASN A 50 -6.79 -7.59 4.33
N THR A 51 -5.68 -7.44 5.05
CA THR A 51 -5.63 -7.67 6.50
C THR A 51 -6.38 -6.60 7.29
N ILE A 52 -6.22 -5.32 6.94
CA ILE A 52 -6.87 -4.22 7.67
C ILE A 52 -8.39 -4.23 7.47
N PHE A 53 -8.84 -4.50 6.24
CA PHE A 53 -10.24 -4.40 5.85
C PHE A 53 -10.94 -5.75 5.68
N GLU A 54 -10.31 -6.83 6.14
CA GLU A 54 -10.85 -8.21 6.12
C GLU A 54 -12.35 -8.30 6.44
N PRO A 55 -12.87 -7.69 7.54
CA PRO A 55 -14.30 -7.77 7.85
C PRO A 55 -15.22 -6.94 6.94
N GLN A 56 -14.67 -5.99 6.17
CA GLN A 56 -15.42 -5.06 5.30
C GLN A 56 -15.40 -5.51 3.83
N ILE A 57 -14.38 -6.29 3.44
CA ILE A 57 -14.22 -6.82 2.08
C ILE A 57 -15.39 -7.73 1.73
N GLY A 58 -16.02 -7.47 0.58
CA GLY A 58 -17.22 -8.19 0.12
C GLY A 58 -18.53 -7.65 0.68
N ARG A 59 -18.56 -7.19 1.93
CA ARG A 59 -19.76 -6.58 2.56
C ARG A 59 -20.06 -5.20 1.98
N ASN A 60 -19.18 -4.24 2.22
CA ASN A 60 -19.32 -2.83 1.86
C ASN A 60 -18.04 -2.27 1.21
N MET A 61 -16.99 -3.07 1.07
CA MET A 61 -15.75 -2.65 0.40
C MET A 61 -15.34 -3.63 -0.70
N LYS A 62 -14.83 -3.09 -1.82
CA LYS A 62 -14.14 -3.81 -2.90
C LYS A 62 -12.80 -3.13 -3.15
N ILE A 63 -11.76 -3.92 -3.38
CA ILE A 63 -10.39 -3.42 -3.59
C ILE A 63 -9.94 -3.86 -4.97
N TYR A 64 -9.37 -2.93 -5.74
CA TYR A 64 -8.79 -3.14 -7.06
C TYR A 64 -7.41 -2.50 -7.12
N VAL A 65 -6.37 -3.25 -6.78
CA VAL A 65 -4.96 -2.83 -6.78
C VAL A 65 -4.73 -1.51 -6.04
N ASP A 66 -4.87 -0.38 -6.71
CA ASP A 66 -4.66 0.97 -6.20
C ASP A 66 -5.95 1.68 -5.74
N ASP A 67 -7.12 1.14 -6.07
CA ASP A 67 -8.42 1.74 -5.75
C ASP A 67 -9.19 0.94 -4.69
N MET A 68 -9.73 1.67 -3.71
CA MET A 68 -10.74 1.15 -2.79
C MET A 68 -12.11 1.74 -3.09
N LEU A 69 -13.05 0.86 -3.42
CA LEU A 69 -14.45 1.17 -3.62
C LEU A 69 -15.22 0.82 -2.35
N VAL A 70 -15.84 1.83 -1.75
CA VAL A 70 -16.76 1.66 -0.62
C VAL A 70 -18.19 1.81 -1.14
N LYS A 71 -19.10 0.94 -0.72
CA LYS A 71 -20.53 0.94 -1.06
C LYS A 71 -21.36 0.95 0.21
N SER A 72 -22.40 1.76 0.27
CA SER A 72 -23.41 1.73 1.34
C SER A 72 -24.82 1.72 0.72
N LYS A 73 -25.83 1.34 1.52
CA LYS A 73 -27.22 1.30 1.04
C LYS A 73 -27.88 2.67 1.07
N ALA A 74 -27.53 3.50 2.05
CA ALA A 74 -28.00 4.87 2.17
C ALA A 74 -26.84 5.85 2.29
N ARG A 75 -27.05 7.10 1.85
CA ARG A 75 -26.04 8.17 1.93
C ARG A 75 -25.62 8.44 3.38
N ASN A 76 -26.55 8.36 4.32
CA ASN A 76 -26.28 8.58 5.74
C ASN A 76 -25.46 7.47 6.39
N GLU A 77 -25.36 6.30 5.77
CA GLU A 77 -24.49 5.19 6.19
C GLU A 77 -23.12 5.23 5.49
N HIS A 78 -22.89 6.20 4.59
CA HIS A 78 -21.67 6.32 3.78
C HIS A 78 -20.64 7.32 4.34
N LEU A 79 -21.09 8.25 5.20
CA LEU A 79 -20.32 9.41 5.66
C LEU A 79 -19.71 9.15 7.03
#